data_AF-A0A6V7IEM8-F1
#
_entry.id   AF-A0A6V7IEM8-F1
#
_cell.length_a   1.000
_cell.length_b   1.000
_cell.length_c   1.000
_cell.angle_alpha   90.00
_cell.angle_beta   90.00
_cell.angle_gamma   90.00
#
_symmetry.space_group_name_H-M   'P 1'
#
loop_
_entity.id
_entity.type
_entity.pdbx_description
1 polymer ?
#
loop_
_entity_poly.entity_id
_entity_poly.type
_entity_poly.pdbx_seq_one_letter_code
_entity_poly.pdbx_strand_id
1 'polypeptide(L)'
;ANIREGFLQELDPNAPPVVAAPQCQVSYICDKLEDDVTVYNKHSLRNQKLQVPVYCDSQRNESICSLPIGCPSEDRDEWLRRGVIIHLG
;
A
#
# COMPACT_ATOMS: atom_id res chain seq x y z
N ALA A 1 -10.26 4.87 0.07
CA ALA A 1 -9.81 3.60 -0.54
C ALA A 1 -10.05 2.47 0.45
N ASN A 2 -10.37 1.27 -0.02
CA ASN A 2 -10.37 0.05 0.79
C ASN A 2 -9.15 -0.81 0.40
N ILE A 3 -8.70 -1.69 1.29
CA ILE A 3 -7.71 -2.72 0.99
C ILE A 3 -8.42 -4.07 1.03
N ARG A 4 -8.52 -4.74 -0.12
CA ARG A 4 -9.09 -6.09 -0.22
C ARG A 4 -8.08 -7.03 -0.84
N GLU A 5 -7.85 -8.17 -0.18
CA GLU A 5 -6.88 -9.18 -0.63
C GLU A 5 -5.47 -8.61 -0.87
N GLY A 6 -5.13 -7.54 -0.14
CA GLY A 6 -3.85 -6.83 -0.27
C GLY A 6 -3.79 -5.79 -1.38
N PHE A 7 -4.88 -5.53 -2.12
CA PHE A 7 -4.95 -4.54 -3.20
C PHE A 7 -5.82 -3.33 -2.83
N LEU A 8 -5.43 -2.16 -3.33
CA LEU A 8 -6.24 -0.94 -3.27
C LEU A 8 -7.48 -1.09 -4.15
N GLN A 9 -8.63 -0.77 -3.56
CA GLN A 9 -9.90 -0.73 -4.25
C GLN A 9 -10.60 0.61 -3.97
N GLU A 10 -11.37 1.08 -4.94
CA GLU A 10 -12.25 2.21 -4.74
C GLU A 10 -13.27 1.95 -3.63
N LEU A 11 -13.58 3.02 -2.91
CA LEU A 11 -14.71 3.01 -2.00
C LEU A 11 -15.98 3.36 -2.78
N ASP A 12 -17.11 2.91 -2.26
CA ASP A 12 -18.40 3.43 -2.70
C ASP A 12 -18.43 4.97 -2.55
N PRO A 13 -18.98 5.73 -3.51
CA PRO A 13 -19.06 7.18 -3.42
C PRO A 13 -19.78 7.70 -2.17
N ASN A 14 -20.64 6.89 -1.56
CA ASN A 14 -21.37 7.22 -0.33
C ASN A 14 -20.70 6.69 0.94
N ALA A 15 -19.55 6.01 0.82
CA ALA A 15 -18.82 5.51 1.96
C ALA A 15 -18.13 6.64 2.74
N PRO A 16 -17.90 6.47 4.06
CA PRO A 16 -17.09 7.41 4.82
C PRO A 16 -15.67 7.59 4.25
N PRO A 17 -15.06 8.77 4.40
CA PRO A 17 -13.71 9.04 3.89
C PRO A 17 -12.62 8.27 4.64
N VAL A 18 -12.93 7.79 5.86
CA VAL A 18 -12.05 6.98 6.69
C VAL A 18 -12.68 5.60 6.84
N VAL A 19 -11.90 4.56 6.56
CA VAL A 19 -12.32 3.17 6.69
C VAL A 19 -11.24 2.37 7.42
N ALA A 20 -11.66 1.36 8.16
CA ALA A 20 -10.74 0.44 8.81
C ALA A 20 -9.97 -0.37 7.76
N ALA A 21 -8.65 -0.45 7.92
CA ALA A 21 -7.81 -1.37 7.17
C ALA A 21 -7.95 -2.80 7.72
N PRO A 22 -7.73 -3.84 6.90
CA PRO A 22 -7.66 -5.21 7.38
C PRO A 22 -6.51 -5.39 8.37
N GLN A 23 -6.62 -6.41 9.23
CA GLN A 23 -5.51 -6.79 10.11
C GLN A 23 -4.34 -7.34 9.29
N CYS A 24 -3.13 -6.89 9.62
CA CYS A 24 -1.90 -7.29 8.95
C CYS A 24 -0.99 -8.03 9.92
N GLN A 25 -0.24 -9.00 9.41
CA GLN A 25 0.89 -9.60 10.13
C GLN A 25 2.17 -8.86 9.76
N VAL A 26 2.96 -8.51 10.78
CA VAL A 26 4.28 -7.90 10.60
C VAL A 26 5.34 -8.92 11.00
N SER A 27 6.31 -9.15 10.12
CA SER A 27 7.42 -10.06 10.35
C SER A 27 8.69 -9.52 9.70
N TYR A 28 9.83 -9.79 10.32
CA TYR A 28 11.14 -9.53 9.71
C TYR A 28 11.49 -10.67 8.76
N ILE A 29 11.83 -10.31 7.52
CA ILE A 29 12.35 -11.26 6.52
C ILE A 29 13.84 -10.95 6.38
N CYS A 30 14.69 -11.95 6.65
CA CYS A 30 16.10 -11.83 6.27
C CYS A 30 16.18 -11.98 4.75
N ASP A 31 16.56 -10.91 4.06
CA ASP A 31 16.87 -10.94 2.62
C ASP A 31 18.02 -11.93 2.41
N LYS A 32 17.68 -13.18 2.10
CA LYS A 32 18.59 -14.04 1.36
C LYS A 32 18.61 -13.46 -0.05
N LEU A 33 19.79 -13.16 -0.60
CA LEU A 33 19.93 -12.77 -2.00
C LEU A 33 19.37 -13.90 -2.88
N GLU A 34 18.07 -13.89 -3.13
CA GLU A 34 17.46 -14.70 -4.17
C GLU A 34 17.73 -13.97 -5.49
N ASP A 35 18.92 -14.24 -6.03
CA ASP A 35 19.42 -13.74 -7.31
C ASP A 35 18.74 -14.42 -8.52
N ASP A 36 17.64 -15.14 -8.31
CA ASP A 36 17.06 -16.04 -9.33
C ASP A 36 15.60 -15.73 -9.69
N VAL A 37 15.10 -14.55 -9.31
CA VAL A 37 13.88 -14.00 -9.93
C VAL A 37 14.33 -13.10 -11.07
N THR A 38 14.21 -13.60 -12.31
CA THR A 38 14.52 -12.85 -13.54
C THR A 38 14.08 -11.39 -13.41
N VAL A 39 15.00 -10.47 -13.73
CA VAL A 39 14.85 -9.01 -13.56
C VAL A 39 13.47 -8.50 -14.02
N TYR A 40 12.93 -9.09 -15.09
CA TYR A 40 11.61 -8.79 -15.64
C TYR A 40 10.46 -9.01 -14.64
N ASN A 41 10.47 -10.09 -13.87
CA ASN A 41 9.40 -10.45 -12.95
C ASN A 41 9.43 -9.57 -11.68
N LYS A 42 10.63 -9.16 -11.24
CA LYS A 42 10.82 -8.23 -10.11
C LYS A 42 10.32 -6.82 -10.43
N HIS A 43 10.51 -6.34 -11.66
CA HIS A 43 9.98 -5.04 -12.10
C HIS A 43 8.46 -5.05 -12.23
N SER A 44 7.86 -6.10 -12.80
CA SER A 44 6.40 -6.22 -12.90
C SER A 44 5.73 -6.27 -11.53
N LEU A 45 6.26 -7.03 -10.57
CA LEU A 45 5.71 -7.10 -9.21
C LEU A 45 5.92 -5.81 -8.40
N ARG A 46 7.03 -5.07 -8.61
CA ARG A 46 7.23 -3.74 -8.00
C ARG A 46 6.27 -2.71 -8.58
N ASN A 47 5.97 -2.78 -9.87
CA ASN A 47 5.03 -1.86 -10.51
C ASN A 47 3.59 -2.08 -10.05
N GLN A 48 3.27 -3.30 -9.62
CA GLN A 48 1.99 -3.67 -9.02
C GLN A 48 1.86 -3.34 -7.53
N LYS A 49 2.81 -2.60 -6.94
CA LYS A 49 2.75 -2.19 -5.53
C LYS A 49 2.94 -0.68 -5.39
N LEU A 50 2.10 -0.08 -4.57
CA LEU A 50 2.17 1.32 -4.17
C LEU A 50 2.68 1.42 -2.73
N GLN A 51 3.68 2.28 -2.49
CA GLN A 51 4.15 2.57 -1.15
C GLN A 51 3.18 3.56 -0.50
N VAL A 52 2.41 3.09 0.47
CA VAL A 52 1.42 3.91 1.19
C VAL A 52 2.02 4.32 2.53
N PRO A 53 2.16 5.63 2.82
CA PRO A 53 2.74 6.09 4.07
C PRO A 53 1.80 5.81 5.25
N VAL A 54 2.41 5.42 6.37
CA VAL A 54 1.74 5.19 7.66
C VAL A 54 2.13 6.32 8.61
N TYR A 55 1.13 7.01 9.13
CA TYR A 55 1.29 8.10 10.10
C TYR A 55 0.77 7.73 11.48
N CYS A 56 1.24 8.43 12.52
CA CYS A 56 0.73 8.28 13.89
C CYS A 56 -0.71 8.77 14.05
N ASP A 57 -1.14 9.73 13.23
CA ASP A 57 -2.47 10.35 13.31
C ASP A 57 -2.97 10.83 11.94
N SER A 58 -4.22 11.29 11.89
CA SER A 58 -4.85 11.83 10.68
C SER A 58 -4.29 13.19 10.26
N GLN A 59 -3.55 13.89 11.13
CA GLN A 59 -2.91 15.16 10.84
C GLN A 59 -1.55 14.98 10.14
N ARG A 60 -1.08 13.73 10.01
CA ARG A 60 0.20 13.38 9.36
C ARG A 60 1.40 13.97 10.09
N ASN A 61 1.32 14.10 11.41
CA ASN A 61 2.36 14.76 12.21
C ASN A 61 3.71 14.02 12.16
N GLU A 62 3.67 12.68 12.25
CA GLU A 62 4.87 11.84 12.24
C GLU A 62 4.66 10.62 11.35
N SER A 63 5.59 10.39 10.41
CA SER A 63 5.60 9.20 9.55
C SER A 63 6.34 8.05 10.23
N ILE A 64 5.69 6.90 10.35
CA ILE A 64 6.24 5.70 10.98
C ILE A 64 7.00 4.87 9.95
N CYS A 65 6.33 4.52 8.85
CA CYS A 65 6.86 3.69 7.78
C CYS A 65 6.06 3.87 6.48
N SER A 66 6.40 3.09 5.45
CA SER A 66 5.56 2.92 4.27
C SER A 66 5.27 1.44 4.06
N LEU A 67 4.01 1.11 3.80
CA LEU A 67 3.57 -0.25 3.55
C LEU A 67 3.36 -0.45 2.04
N PRO A 68 3.92 -1.52 1.45
CA PRO A 68 3.65 -1.86 0.07
C PRO A 68 2.24 -2.48 -0.04
N ILE A 69 1.35 -1.80 -0.75
CA ILE A 69 -0.02 -2.27 -1.02
C ILE A 69 -0.16 -2.57 -2.50
N GLY A 70 -0.83 -3.67 -2.85
CA GLY A 70 -1.14 -4.02 -4.22
C GLY A 70 -1.91 -2.91 -4.92
N CYS A 71 -1.53 -2.61 -6.16
CA CYS A 71 -2.13 -1.58 -6.99
C CYS A 71 -1.97 -2.01 -8.46
N PRO A 72 -3.05 -2.13 -9.23
CA PRO A 72 -2.96 -2.32 -10.68
C PRO A 72 -2.07 -1.23 -11.29
N SER A 73 -1.24 -1.60 -12.27
CA SER A 73 -0.24 -0.67 -12.83
C SER A 73 -0.91 0.46 -13.62
N GLU A 74 -2.05 0.17 -14.23
CA GLU A 74 -2.94 1.09 -14.94
C GLU A 74 -3.50 2.20 -14.05
N ASP A 75 -3.75 1.92 -12.77
CA ASP A 75 -4.39 2.86 -11.84
C ASP A 75 -3.37 3.59 -10.94
N ARG A 76 -2.08 3.25 -11.06
CA ARG A 76 -1.03 3.70 -10.14
C ARG A 76 -0.95 5.22 -10.03
N ASP A 77 -0.96 5.93 -11.15
CA ASP A 77 -0.87 7.39 -11.20
C ASP A 77 -2.11 8.07 -10.63
N GLU A 78 -3.27 7.43 -10.75
CA GLU A 78 -4.50 7.89 -10.12
C GLU A 78 -4.43 7.74 -8.60
N TRP A 79 -4.02 6.57 -8.12
CA TRP A 79 -3.86 6.33 -6.67
C TRP A 79 -2.80 7.24 -6.04
N LEU A 80 -1.70 7.52 -6.74
CA LEU A 80 -0.70 8.50 -6.31
C LEU A 80 -1.30 9.90 -6.16
N ARG A 81 -2.07 10.36 -7.16
CA ARG A 81 -2.73 11.68 -7.12
C ARG A 81 -3.79 11.78 -6.02
N ARG A 82 -4.45 10.67 -5.68
CA ARG A 82 -5.44 10.61 -4.60
C ARG A 82 -4.82 10.72 -3.20
N GLY A 83 -3.50 10.53 -3.05
CA GLY A 83 -2.80 10.79 -1.79
C GLY A 83 -3.29 9.93 -0.62
N VAL A 84 -3.55 8.64 -0.87
CA VAL A 84 -3.99 7.67 0.13
C VAL A 84 -2.94 7.52 1.23
N ILE A 85 -3.39 7.48 2.48
CA ILE A 85 -2.54 7.28 3.67
C ILE A 85 -3.14 6.20 4.57
N ILE A 86 -2.32 5.65 5.44
CA ILE A 86 -2.76 4.90 6.62
C ILE A 86 -2.40 5.75 7.84
N HIS A 87 -3.27 5.79 8.84
CA HIS A 87 -2.91 6.31 10.16
C HIS A 87 -3.22 5.24 11.21
N LEU A 88 -2.38 5.17 12.23
CA LEU A 88 -2.71 4.42 13.44
C LEU A 88 -3.70 5.26 14.26
N GLY A 89 -4.70 4.61 14.83
CA GLY A 89 -5.75 5.25 15.63
C GLY A 89 -5.43 5.17 17.12
#